data_AF-R0E7H5-F1
#
_entry.id   AF-R0E7H5-F1
#
_cell.length_a   1.000
_cell.length_b   1.000
_cell.length_c   1.000
_cell.angle_alpha   90.00
_cell.angle_beta   90.00
_cell.angle_gamma   90.00
#
_symmetry.space_group_name_H-M   'P 1'
#
loop_
_entity.id
_entity.type
_entity.pdbx_description
1 polymer ?
#
loop_
_entity_poly.entity_id
_entity_poly.type
_entity_poly.pdbx_seq_one_letter_code
_entity_poly.pdbx_strand_id
1 'polypeptide(L)'
;MQLSSPIDAVASAVHHAALVAMPDIHSRTRDYEAMKDWTSQARYAAAQANCAPEKTVVRRPDVWKCEVFSMFAQTWSSTALGFGGLGGQAMTPAYTVVVEGPSGHLAVYWAGRFAYLIDPHNQTEMQREALREDLQRRITASRRDAVERYGACIQLSQEA
;
A
#
# COMPACT_ATOMS: atom_id res chain seq x y z
N MET A 1 24.45 -14.50 7.51
CA MET A 1 23.38 -14.56 6.49
C MET A 1 23.51 -13.31 5.62
N GLN A 2 23.51 -13.43 4.30
CA GLN A 2 23.69 -12.30 3.39
C GLN A 2 22.34 -11.64 3.09
N LEU A 3 22.33 -10.31 2.94
CA LEU A 3 21.14 -9.59 2.46
C LEU A 3 20.76 -10.10 1.06
N SER A 4 19.46 -10.29 0.83
CA SER A 4 18.95 -10.58 -0.51
C SER A 4 19.23 -9.41 -1.46
N SER A 5 19.05 -9.62 -2.77
CA SER A 5 19.18 -8.53 -3.74
C SER A 5 18.25 -7.35 -3.38
N PRO A 6 18.78 -6.11 -3.28
CA PRO A 6 17.95 -4.94 -3.02
C PRO A 6 16.96 -4.67 -4.15
N ILE A 7 17.35 -4.97 -5.39
CA ILE A 7 16.50 -4.80 -6.57
C ILE A 7 15.30 -5.76 -6.48
N ASP A 8 15.53 -7.01 -6.11
CA ASP A 8 14.45 -8.01 -6.02
C ASP A 8 13.48 -7.66 -4.89
N ALA A 9 13.99 -7.14 -3.76
CA ALA A 9 13.17 -6.69 -2.64
C ALA A 9 12.24 -5.54 -3.04
N VAL A 10 12.77 -4.53 -3.73
CA VAL A 10 11.99 -3.39 -4.23
C VAL A 10 10.99 -3.82 -5.30
N ALA A 11 11.45 -4.59 -6.29
CA ALA A 11 10.59 -5.04 -7.37
C ALA A 11 9.40 -5.85 -6.82
N SER A 12 9.65 -6.80 -5.93
CA SER A 12 8.59 -7.61 -5.31
C SER A 12 7.63 -6.75 -4.49
N ALA A 13 8.14 -5.82 -3.69
CA ALA A 13 7.34 -4.94 -2.85
C ALA A 13 6.42 -4.02 -3.67
N VAL A 14 6.96 -3.34 -4.70
CA VAL A 14 6.20 -2.40 -5.53
C VAL A 14 5.14 -3.10 -6.36
N HIS A 15 5.45 -4.26 -6.96
CA HIS A 15 4.46 -5.04 -7.71
C HIS A 15 3.35 -5.57 -6.82
N HIS A 16 3.71 -6.14 -5.66
CA HIS A 16 2.70 -6.61 -4.71
C HIS A 16 1.85 -5.46 -4.16
N ALA A 17 2.42 -4.27 -3.95
CA ALA A 17 1.68 -3.10 -3.50
C ALA A 17 0.58 -2.72 -4.50
N ALA A 18 0.93 -2.53 -5.77
CA ALA A 18 -0.03 -2.15 -6.80
C ALA A 18 -1.10 -3.22 -7.03
N LEU A 19 -0.70 -4.50 -7.12
CA LEU A 19 -1.60 -5.58 -7.51
C LEU A 19 -2.45 -6.13 -6.37
N VAL A 20 -1.97 -6.06 -5.12
CA VAL A 20 -2.62 -6.73 -3.99
C VAL A 20 -2.78 -5.81 -2.77
N ALA A 21 -1.70 -5.21 -2.26
CA ALA A 21 -1.74 -4.59 -0.93
C ALA A 21 -2.49 -3.27 -0.85
N MET A 22 -2.36 -2.40 -1.86
CA MET A 22 -3.02 -1.09 -1.84
C MET A 22 -4.54 -1.22 -1.96
N PRO A 23 -5.33 -0.25 -1.48
CA PRO A 23 -6.76 -0.25 -1.73
C PRO A 23 -7.08 0.07 -3.19
N ASP A 24 -8.29 -0.28 -3.61
CA ASP A 24 -8.80 0.09 -4.92
C ASP A 24 -9.06 1.60 -4.99
N ILE A 25 -8.89 2.15 -6.20
CA ILE A 25 -9.17 3.55 -6.49
C ILE A 25 -10.58 3.65 -7.06
N HIS A 26 -11.44 4.34 -6.32
CA HIS A 26 -12.81 4.61 -6.71
C HIS A 26 -12.85 5.98 -7.37
N SER A 27 -13.31 6.03 -8.62
CA SER A 27 -13.42 7.27 -9.39
C SER A 27 -14.74 7.34 -10.13
N ARG A 28 -15.17 8.56 -10.44
CA ARG A 28 -16.33 8.80 -11.31
C ARG A 28 -15.82 9.23 -12.67
N THR A 29 -16.33 8.62 -13.72
CA THR A 29 -16.06 9.01 -15.10
C THR A 29 -17.36 9.18 -15.86
N ARG A 30 -17.32 9.92 -16.95
CA ARG A 30 -18.50 10.08 -17.82
C ARG A 30 -18.91 8.73 -18.38
N ASP A 31 -20.20 8.46 -18.33
CA ASP A 31 -20.75 7.25 -18.93
C ASP A 31 -20.99 7.47 -20.43
N TYR A 32 -19.92 7.27 -21.21
CA TYR A 32 -19.97 7.38 -22.66
C TYR A 32 -20.94 6.39 -23.31
N GLU A 33 -21.23 5.25 -22.67
CA GLU A 33 -22.17 4.26 -23.19
C GLU A 33 -23.61 4.77 -23.06
N ALA A 34 -23.96 5.38 -21.92
CA ALA A 34 -25.25 6.06 -21.73
C ALA A 34 -25.41 7.30 -22.66
N MET A 35 -24.29 7.89 -23.11
CA MET A 35 -24.26 9.04 -24.01
C MET A 35 -24.04 8.66 -25.49
N LYS A 36 -24.07 7.38 -25.85
CA LYS A 36 -23.68 6.92 -27.19
C LYS A 36 -24.59 7.49 -28.29
N ASP A 37 -25.89 7.51 -28.04
CA ASP A 37 -26.92 7.97 -28.99
C ASP A 37 -27.23 9.47 -28.87
N TRP A 38 -26.47 10.20 -28.06
CA TRP A 38 -26.70 11.64 -27.87
C TRP A 38 -26.22 12.43 -29.07
N THR A 39 -27.05 13.38 -29.51
CA THR A 39 -26.64 14.40 -30.47
C THR A 39 -25.63 15.36 -29.83
N SER A 40 -24.82 16.03 -30.66
CA SER A 40 -23.87 17.04 -30.18
C SER A 40 -24.54 18.15 -29.37
N GLN A 41 -25.78 18.52 -29.74
CA GLN A 41 -26.57 19.53 -29.03
C GLN A 41 -27.01 19.04 -27.65
N ALA A 42 -27.44 17.78 -27.52
CA ALA A 42 -27.79 17.18 -26.23
C ALA A 42 -26.57 17.09 -25.30
N ARG A 43 -25.39 16.74 -25.84
CA ARG A 43 -24.12 16.74 -25.08
C ARG A 43 -23.75 18.13 -24.57
N TYR A 44 -23.88 19.16 -25.41
CA TYR A 44 -23.56 20.53 -25.02
C TYR A 44 -24.53 21.06 -23.95
N ALA A 45 -25.83 20.81 -24.10
CA ALA A 45 -26.84 21.18 -23.11
C ALA A 45 -26.59 20.52 -21.75
N ALA A 46 -26.28 19.21 -21.74
CA ALA A 46 -26.00 18.48 -20.51
C ALA A 46 -24.67 18.90 -19.84
N ALA A 47 -23.67 19.28 -20.65
CA ALA A 47 -22.42 19.83 -20.15
C ALA A 47 -22.63 21.21 -19.50
N GLN A 48 -23.45 22.09 -20.11
CA GLN A 48 -23.81 23.37 -19.48
C GLN A 48 -24.63 23.17 -18.19
N ALA A 49 -25.52 22.19 -18.18
CA ALA A 49 -26.38 21.89 -17.03
C ALA A 49 -25.72 21.00 -15.96
N ASN A 50 -24.46 20.59 -16.14
CA ASN A 50 -23.74 19.65 -15.25
C ASN A 50 -24.54 18.36 -14.93
N CYS A 51 -25.29 17.85 -15.91
CA CYS A 51 -26.16 16.68 -15.74
C CYS A 51 -25.75 15.49 -16.64
N ALA A 52 -24.49 15.49 -17.11
CA ALA A 52 -23.98 14.38 -17.89
C ALA A 52 -23.98 13.07 -17.05
N PRO A 53 -24.43 11.94 -17.60
CA PRO A 53 -24.35 10.65 -16.95
C PRO A 53 -22.93 10.30 -16.55
N GLU A 54 -22.78 9.75 -15.34
CA GLU A 54 -21.50 9.29 -14.82
C GLU A 54 -21.64 7.86 -14.31
N LYS A 55 -20.54 7.12 -14.41
CA LYS A 55 -20.41 5.78 -13.85
C LYS A 55 -19.24 5.72 -12.89
N THR A 56 -19.39 4.88 -11.87
CA THR A 56 -18.32 4.55 -10.95
C THR A 56 -17.37 3.55 -11.60
N VAL A 57 -16.07 3.83 -11.52
CA VAL A 57 -15.01 2.94 -11.95
C VAL A 57 -14.13 2.63 -10.76
N VAL A 58 -13.97 1.35 -10.49
CA VAL A 58 -13.09 0.79 -9.48
C VAL A 58 -11.90 0.17 -10.21
N ARG A 59 -10.68 0.52 -9.81
CA ARG A 59 -9.47 -0.08 -10.37
C ARG A 59 -8.34 -0.16 -9.35
N ARG A 60 -7.40 -1.08 -9.57
CA ARG A 60 -6.13 -1.12 -8.86
C ARG A 60 -5.28 0.15 -9.16
N PRO A 61 -4.43 0.57 -8.22
CA PRO A 61 -3.40 1.55 -8.52
C PRO A 61 -2.47 1.06 -9.63
N ASP A 62 -2.06 1.99 -10.49
CA ASP A 62 -0.99 1.71 -11.45
C ASP A 62 0.35 1.64 -10.71
N VAL A 63 1.26 0.78 -11.16
CA VAL A 63 2.56 0.55 -10.51
C VAL A 63 3.36 1.83 -10.31
N TRP A 64 3.32 2.76 -11.28
CA TRP A 64 4.04 4.03 -11.21
C TRP A 64 3.47 5.02 -10.18
N LYS A 65 2.29 4.74 -9.61
CA LYS A 65 1.72 5.49 -8.48
C LYS A 65 2.05 4.86 -7.12
N CYS A 66 2.80 3.76 -7.10
CA CYS A 66 3.32 3.14 -5.89
C CYS A 66 4.81 3.49 -5.76
N GLU A 67 5.12 4.41 -4.85
CA GLU A 67 6.47 4.95 -4.69
C GLU A 67 7.20 4.28 -3.52
N VAL A 68 8.51 4.08 -3.64
CA VAL A 68 9.32 3.59 -2.52
C VAL A 68 9.54 4.76 -1.56
N PHE A 69 8.76 4.78 -0.48
CA PHE A 69 8.85 5.81 0.57
C PHE A 69 10.15 5.70 1.36
N SER A 70 10.55 4.48 1.71
CA SER A 70 11.78 4.22 2.45
C SER A 70 12.28 2.80 2.20
N MET A 71 13.60 2.65 2.19
CA MET A 71 14.26 1.35 2.10
C MET A 71 15.51 1.34 2.98
N PHE A 72 15.65 0.29 3.80
CA PHE A 72 16.80 0.12 4.68
C PHE A 72 17.01 -1.34 5.06
N ALA A 73 18.22 -1.70 5.48
CA ALA A 73 18.49 -3.00 6.07
C ALA A 73 18.12 -2.98 7.57
N GLN A 74 17.31 -3.94 8.00
CA GLN A 74 16.94 -4.15 9.39
C GLN A 74 17.35 -5.55 9.83
N THR A 75 17.90 -5.67 11.03
CA THR A 75 18.30 -6.98 11.60
C THR A 75 17.25 -7.45 12.60
N TRP A 76 16.85 -8.70 12.47
CA TRP A 76 15.88 -9.37 13.32
C TRP A 76 16.56 -10.45 14.15
N SER A 77 16.10 -10.69 15.38
CA SER A 77 16.65 -11.72 16.28
C SER A 77 16.18 -13.15 15.96
N SER A 78 15.41 -13.33 14.88
CA SER A 78 14.82 -14.60 14.46
C SER A 78 14.92 -14.74 12.94
N THR A 79 15.08 -15.99 12.47
CA THR A 79 14.99 -16.30 11.03
C THR A 79 13.59 -16.11 10.47
N ALA A 80 12.57 -16.04 11.33
CA ALA A 80 11.21 -15.67 10.95
C ALA A 80 11.02 -14.15 10.76
N LEU A 81 12.07 -13.34 10.96
CA LEU A 81 12.02 -11.88 10.93
C LEU A 81 10.95 -11.36 11.92
N GLY A 82 10.24 -10.29 11.56
CA GLY A 82 9.09 -9.78 12.32
C GLY A 82 7.79 -10.52 12.06
N PHE A 83 7.76 -11.61 11.28
CA PHE A 83 6.52 -12.32 10.93
C PHE A 83 5.96 -13.16 12.08
N GLY A 84 6.82 -13.58 13.03
CA GLY A 84 6.50 -14.60 14.03
C GLY A 84 6.52 -16.02 13.46
N GLY A 85 6.26 -17.02 14.31
CA GLY A 85 6.23 -18.44 13.95
C GLY A 85 7.51 -19.22 14.28
N LEU A 86 7.64 -20.43 13.73
CA LEU A 86 8.78 -21.32 13.94
C LEU A 86 10.01 -20.80 13.17
N GLY A 87 10.80 -19.95 13.82
CA GLY A 87 12.10 -19.48 13.35
C GLY A 87 13.21 -19.91 14.32
N GLY A 88 14.42 -20.11 13.79
CA GLY A 88 15.60 -20.30 14.60
C GLY A 88 16.04 -18.99 15.27
N GLN A 89 16.70 -19.10 16.43
CA GLN A 89 17.34 -17.95 17.07
C GLN A 89 18.61 -17.59 16.29
N ALA A 90 18.51 -16.60 15.41
CA ALA A 90 19.64 -16.11 14.64
C ALA A 90 19.40 -14.66 14.22
N MET A 91 20.46 -13.84 14.34
CA MET A 91 20.47 -12.48 13.81
C MET A 91 20.37 -12.53 12.29
N THR A 92 19.23 -12.09 11.78
CA THR A 92 18.81 -12.22 10.38
C THR A 92 18.60 -10.83 9.78
N PRO A 93 19.56 -10.32 8.97
CA PRO A 93 19.38 -9.08 8.25
C PRO A 93 18.42 -9.27 7.06
N ALA A 94 17.51 -8.32 6.86
CA ALA A 94 16.62 -8.28 5.71
C ALA A 94 16.42 -6.83 5.25
N TYR A 95 16.18 -6.62 3.96
CA TYR A 95 15.70 -5.32 3.48
C TYR A 95 14.25 -5.11 3.92
N THR A 96 14.02 -3.99 4.59
CA THR A 96 12.71 -3.41 4.80
C THR A 96 12.43 -2.44 3.66
N VAL A 97 11.30 -2.62 2.99
CA VAL A 97 10.83 -1.72 1.93
C VAL A 97 9.46 -1.22 2.35
N VAL A 98 9.30 0.10 2.37
CA VAL A 98 8.04 0.78 2.62
C VAL A 98 7.59 1.40 1.30
N VAL A 99 6.41 1.00 0.84
CA VAL A 99 5.82 1.49 -0.41
C VAL A 99 4.62 2.37 -0.06
N GLU A 100 4.61 3.60 -0.57
CA GLU A 100 3.49 4.53 -0.46
C GLU A 100 2.58 4.40 -1.69
N GLY A 101 1.28 4.29 -1.44
CA GLY A 101 0.25 4.30 -2.47
C GLY A 101 -0.33 5.71 -2.69
N PRO A 102 -1.16 5.89 -3.73
CA PRO A 102 -1.67 7.20 -4.13
C PRO A 102 -2.60 7.85 -3.09
N SER A 103 -3.16 7.07 -2.15
CA SER A 103 -4.01 7.55 -1.06
C SER A 103 -3.24 7.67 0.26
N GLY A 104 -1.91 7.74 0.23
CA GLY A 104 -1.05 7.83 1.42
C GLY A 104 -0.95 6.56 2.26
N HIS A 105 -1.49 5.44 1.77
CA HIS A 105 -1.34 4.14 2.42
C HIS A 105 0.10 3.67 2.36
N LEU A 106 0.61 3.09 3.44
CA LEU A 106 1.99 2.58 3.51
C LEU A 106 1.98 1.06 3.66
N ALA A 107 2.50 0.35 2.67
CA ALA A 107 2.69 -1.10 2.72
C ALA A 107 4.13 -1.44 3.09
N VAL A 108 4.31 -2.23 4.14
CA VAL A 108 5.63 -2.63 4.67
C VAL A 108 5.96 -4.05 4.25
N TYR A 109 7.19 -4.23 3.78
CA TYR A 109 7.72 -5.51 3.31
C TYR A 109 9.06 -5.81 3.98
N TRP A 110 9.30 -7.08 4.30
CA TRP A 110 10.60 -7.57 4.76
C TRP A 110 11.08 -8.71 3.86
N ALA A 111 12.31 -8.61 3.36
CA ALA A 111 12.87 -9.57 2.42
C ALA A 111 11.94 -9.82 1.20
N GLY A 112 11.31 -8.75 0.69
CA GLY A 112 10.38 -8.82 -0.45
C GLY A 112 9.00 -9.41 -0.13
N ARG A 113 8.70 -9.75 1.13
CA ARG A 113 7.41 -10.34 1.55
C ARG A 113 6.56 -9.31 2.28
N PHE A 114 5.27 -9.28 1.98
CA PHE A 114 4.30 -8.36 2.61
C PHE A 114 4.15 -8.65 4.11
N ALA A 115 4.40 -7.65 4.94
CA ALA A 115 4.24 -7.74 6.39
C ALA A 115 2.88 -7.20 6.84
N TYR A 116 2.59 -5.94 6.52
CA TYR A 116 1.34 -5.26 6.88
C TYR A 116 1.13 -3.99 6.06
N LEU A 117 -0.12 -3.52 6.06
CA LEU A 117 -0.56 -2.26 5.46
C LEU A 117 -0.90 -1.26 6.57
N ILE A 118 -0.64 0.01 6.33
CA ILE A 118 -1.02 1.10 7.22
C ILE A 118 -1.96 2.03 6.44
N ASP A 119 -3.15 2.22 6.99
CA ASP A 119 -4.15 3.15 6.46
C ASP A 119 -4.05 4.48 7.22
N PRO A 120 -3.63 5.59 6.57
CA PRO A 120 -3.45 6.89 7.21
C PRO A 120 -4.77 7.48 7.73
N HIS A 121 -5.92 7.00 7.25
CA HIS A 121 -7.25 7.45 7.66
C HIS A 121 -7.74 6.79 8.94
N ASN A 122 -7.23 5.59 9.25
CA ASN A 122 -7.57 4.83 10.45
C ASN A 122 -6.51 4.95 11.56
N GLN A 123 -5.39 5.64 11.30
CA GLN A 123 -4.35 5.90 12.30
C GLN A 123 -4.73 7.02 13.28
N THR A 124 -4.46 6.76 14.56
CA THR A 124 -4.39 7.82 15.56
C THR A 124 -3.11 8.65 15.41
N GLU A 125 -3.09 9.87 15.93
CA GLU A 125 -1.91 10.75 15.87
C GLU A 125 -0.70 10.12 16.59
N MET A 126 -0.93 9.42 17.71
CA MET A 126 0.12 8.71 18.44
C MET A 126 0.74 7.58 17.60
N GLN A 127 -0.07 6.81 16.87
CA GLN A 127 0.41 5.76 15.98
C GLN A 127 1.17 6.32 14.78
N ARG A 128 0.71 7.46 14.25
CA ARG A 128 1.39 8.18 13.16
C ARG A 128 2.77 8.68 13.58
N GLU A 129 2.89 9.29 14.76
CA GLU A 129 4.20 9.75 15.25
C GLU A 129 5.12 8.56 15.58
N ALA A 130 4.61 7.49 16.19
CA ALA A 130 5.39 6.28 16.46
C ALA A 130 5.94 5.65 15.16
N LEU A 131 5.15 5.60 14.09
CA LEU A 131 5.62 5.17 12.78
C LEU A 131 6.71 6.11 12.24
N ARG A 132 6.49 7.43 12.34
CA ARG A 132 7.44 8.43 11.85
C ARG A 132 8.79 8.33 12.55
N GLU A 133 8.80 8.22 13.87
CA GLU A 133 10.02 8.05 14.69
C GLU A 133 10.77 6.77 14.30
N ASP A 134 10.06 5.66 14.14
CA ASP A 134 10.68 4.37 13.79
C ASP A 134 11.25 4.39 12.37
N LEU A 135 10.55 4.99 11.40
CA LEU A 135 11.06 5.14 10.03
C LEU A 135 12.29 6.06 9.98
N GLN A 136 12.34 7.13 10.78
CA GLN A 136 13.54 7.97 10.93
C GLN A 136 14.72 7.18 11.49
N ARG A 137 14.45 6.28 12.44
CA ARG A 137 15.42 5.34 13.02
C ARG A 137 15.76 4.16 12.11
N ARG A 138 15.13 4.06 10.93
CA ARG A 138 15.29 2.95 9.99
C ARG A 138 14.97 1.60 10.63
N ILE A 139 13.86 1.55 11.36
CA ILE A 139 13.30 0.33 11.93
C ILE A 139 11.79 0.26 11.67
N THR A 140 11.25 -0.96 11.73
CA THR A 140 9.81 -1.21 11.74
C THR A 140 9.49 -2.26 12.81
N ALA A 141 8.33 -2.13 13.45
CA ALA A 141 7.85 -3.08 14.44
C ALA A 141 7.47 -4.43 13.81
N SER A 142 7.50 -5.50 14.62
CA SER A 142 7.04 -6.83 14.21
C SER A 142 5.56 -6.81 13.80
N ARG A 143 5.06 -7.84 13.10
CA ARG A 143 3.64 -7.90 12.70
C ARG A 143 2.72 -7.81 13.91
N ARG A 144 3.07 -8.50 15.00
CA ARG A 144 2.29 -8.47 16.25
C ARG A 144 2.21 -7.06 16.82
N ASP A 145 3.34 -6.37 16.89
CA ASP A 145 3.42 -5.08 17.57
C ASP A 145 2.93 -3.93 16.68
N ALA A 146 3.00 -4.08 15.35
CA ALA A 146 2.61 -3.06 14.39
C ALA A 146 1.10 -2.72 14.42
N VAL A 147 0.25 -3.68 14.80
CA VAL A 147 -1.20 -3.44 14.94
C VAL A 147 -1.46 -2.39 16.01
N GLU A 148 -0.88 -2.57 17.18
CA GLU A 148 -1.05 -1.64 18.30
C GLU A 148 -0.27 -0.35 18.04
N ARG A 149 1.01 -0.47 17.66
CA ARG A 149 1.94 0.66 17.56
C ARG A 149 1.66 1.58 16.37
N TYR A 150 1.23 1.02 15.24
CA TYR A 150 1.01 1.80 14.00
C TYR A 150 -0.44 1.75 13.51
N GLY A 151 -1.35 1.01 14.15
CA GLY A 151 -2.69 0.79 13.59
C GLY A 151 -2.66 -0.07 12.33
N ALA A 152 -1.68 -0.97 12.20
CA ALA A 152 -1.44 -1.71 10.97
C ALA A 152 -2.48 -2.84 10.74
N CYS A 153 -2.85 -3.03 9.48
CA CYS A 153 -3.66 -4.14 8.99
C CYS A 153 -2.75 -5.28 8.50
N ILE A 154 -2.82 -6.43 9.16
CA ILE A 154 -1.99 -7.61 8.85
C ILE A 154 -2.57 -8.45 7.71
N GLN A 155 -3.90 -8.48 7.63
CA GLN A 155 -4.66 -9.18 6.59
C GLN A 155 -5.13 -8.16 5.57
N LEU A 156 -4.91 -8.46 4.29
CA LEU A 156 -5.52 -7.70 3.21
C LEU A 156 -6.95 -8.22 3.08
N SER A 157 -7.93 -7.32 3.16
CA SER A 157 -9.33 -7.66 2.93
C SER A 157 -9.44 -8.23 1.51
N GLN A 158 -9.74 -9.53 1.39
CA GLN A 158 -10.19 -10.11 0.14
C GLN A 158 -11.65 -9.70 -0.05
N GLU A 159 -11.88 -8.50 -0.59
CA GLU A 159 -13.18 -8.22 -1.19
C GLU A 159 -13.20 -8.92 -2.56
N ALA A 160 -14.06 -9.92 -2.68
CA ALA A 160 -14.25 -10.79 -3.83
C ALA A 160 -15.11 -10.15 -4.91
#